data_AF-A0A1A8IHV1-F1
#
_entry.id   AF-A0A1A8IHV1-F1
#
_cell.length_a   1.000
_cell.length_b   1.000
_cell.length_c   1.000
_cell.angle_alpha   90.00
_cell.angle_beta   90.00
_cell.angle_gamma   90.00
#
_symmetry.space_group_name_H-M   'P 1'
#
loop_
_entity.id
_entity.type
_entity.pdbx_description
1 polymer ?
#
loop_
_entity_poly.entity_id
_entity_poly.type
_entity_poly.pdbx_seq_one_letter_code
_entity_poly.pdbx_strand_id
1 'polypeptide(L)'
;LTHLEPRQITRKIIEFIGLDDQPFSVVEDAGFRRLLTHLEPRYMLRGRKYFADVALPELHQTVYSFIEGLLKESVSSSVSFTSDIWSSDVSPVSMLSLTAHWMYLNVSLVT
;
A
#
# COMPACT_ATOMS: atom_id res chain seq x y z
N LEU A 1 6.49 -27.26 7.41
CA LEU A 1 6.01 -26.07 6.69
C LEU A 1 5.08 -25.33 7.64
N THR A 2 5.51 -24.19 8.18
CA THR A 2 4.69 -23.33 9.04
C THR A 2 3.41 -22.96 8.29
N HIS A 3 2.25 -23.27 8.86
CA HIS A 3 0.95 -22.92 8.29
C HIS A 3 0.84 -21.39 8.28
N LEU A 4 1.07 -20.75 7.13
CA LEU A 4 0.78 -19.33 6.96
C LEU A 4 -0.74 -19.19 6.87
N GLU A 5 -1.30 -18.38 7.76
CA GLU A 5 -2.72 -18.08 7.73
C GLU A 5 -3.08 -17.45 6.37
N PRO A 6 -4.12 -17.90 5.66
CA PRO A 6 -4.48 -17.38 4.33
C PRO A 6 -4.61 -15.85 4.28
N ARG A 7 -5.05 -15.22 5.39
CA ARG A 7 -5.12 -13.77 5.53
C ARG A 7 -3.74 -13.08 5.43
N GLN A 8 -2.69 -13.69 5.97
CA GLN A 8 -1.33 -13.14 5.90
C GLN A 8 -0.79 -13.18 4.48
N ILE A 9 -1.07 -14.25 3.72
CA ILE A 9 -0.68 -14.34 2.31
C ILE A 9 -1.39 -13.24 1.51
N THR A 10 -2.71 -13.11 1.65
CA THR A 10 -3.47 -12.03 1.01
C THR A 10 -2.90 -10.65 1.34
N ARG A 11 -2.56 -10.41 2.61
CA ARG A 11 -1.93 -9.16 3.06
C ARG A 11 -0.59 -8.91 2.36
N LYS A 12 0.27 -9.92 2.27
CA LYS A 12 1.55 -9.80 1.56
C LYS A 12 1.41 -9.56 0.07
N ILE A 13 0.35 -10.07 -0.55
CA ILE A 13 0.08 -9.81 -1.97
C ILE A 13 -0.34 -8.34 -2.18
N ILE A 14 -1.21 -7.77 -1.34
CA ILE A 14 -1.57 -6.34 -1.49
C ILE A 14 -0.39 -5.42 -1.15
N GLU A 15 0.46 -5.80 -0.19
CA GLU A 15 1.72 -5.08 0.10
C GLU A 15 2.66 -5.13 -1.12
N PHE A 16 2.84 -6.30 -1.76
CA PHE A 16 3.60 -6.44 -3.01
C PHE A 16 3.02 -5.56 -4.13
N ILE A 17 1.70 -5.57 -4.32
CA ILE A 17 1.06 -4.73 -5.34
C ILE A 17 1.36 -3.25 -5.11
N GLY A 18 1.23 -2.77 -3.87
CA GLY A 18 1.44 -1.36 -3.53
C GLY A 18 2.91 -0.93 -3.54
N LEU A 19 3.83 -1.79 -3.10
CA LEU A 19 5.26 -1.47 -3.04
C LEU A 19 5.93 -1.46 -4.43
N ASP A 20 5.50 -2.36 -5.31
CA ASP A 20 6.11 -2.54 -6.62
C ASP A 20 5.30 -1.88 -7.75
N ASP A 21 4.33 -1.03 -7.39
CA ASP A 21 3.41 -0.32 -8.29
C ASP A 21 2.79 -1.24 -9.36
N GLN A 22 2.40 -2.44 -8.95
CA GLN A 22 1.87 -3.44 -9.87
C GLN A 22 0.40 -3.16 -10.18
N PRO A 23 -0.07 -3.45 -11.41
CA PRO A 23 -1.51 -3.48 -11.66
C PRO A 23 -2.17 -4.60 -10.85
N PHE A 24 -3.39 -4.38 -10.36
CA PHE A 24 -4.14 -5.43 -9.64
C PHE A 24 -4.34 -6.72 -10.45
N SER A 25 -4.23 -6.66 -11.79
CA SER A 25 -4.28 -7.82 -12.67
C SER A 25 -3.11 -8.79 -12.48
N VAL A 26 -2.02 -8.41 -11.80
CA VAL A 26 -0.87 -9.30 -11.56
C VAL A 26 -1.27 -10.63 -10.89
N VAL A 27 -2.33 -10.62 -10.08
CA VAL A 27 -2.88 -11.82 -9.41
C VAL A 27 -3.57 -12.80 -10.38
N GLU A 28 -3.83 -12.35 -11.60
CA GLU A 28 -4.44 -13.13 -12.68
C GLU A 28 -3.39 -13.64 -13.67
N ASP A 29 -2.14 -13.15 -13.59
CA ASP A 29 -1.05 -13.54 -14.47
C ASP A 29 -0.65 -15.01 -14.27
N ALA A 30 -0.44 -15.71 -15.39
CA ALA A 30 -0.13 -17.14 -15.38
C ALA A 30 1.17 -17.45 -14.61
N GLY A 31 2.19 -16.59 -14.72
CA GLY A 31 3.46 -16.74 -14.02
C GLY A 31 3.30 -16.62 -12.50
N PHE A 32 2.64 -15.56 -12.05
CA PHE A 32 2.37 -15.31 -10.64
C PHE A 32 1.55 -16.45 -10.01
N ARG A 33 0.49 -16.89 -10.69
CA ARG A 33 -0.36 -18.00 -10.22
C ARG A 33 0.41 -19.31 -10.12
N ARG A 34 1.25 -19.65 -11.11
CA ARG A 34 2.08 -20.86 -11.07
C ARG A 34 3.07 -20.83 -9.91
N LEU A 35 3.72 -19.69 -9.69
CA LEU A 35 4.63 -19.50 -8.56
C LEU A 35 3.90 -19.68 -7.22
N LEU A 36 2.78 -19.00 -7.04
CA LEU A 36 2.03 -19.05 -5.77
C LEU A 36 1.46 -20.44 -5.50
N THR A 37 0.94 -21.14 -6.51
CA THR A 37 0.47 -22.53 -6.38
C THR A 37 1.62 -23.48 -6.04
N HIS A 38 2.84 -23.23 -6.53
CA HIS A 38 4.00 -24.04 -6.14
C HIS A 38 4.40 -23.80 -4.67
N LEU A 39 4.38 -22.54 -4.22
CA LEU A 39 4.81 -22.16 -2.87
C LEU A 39 3.78 -22.51 -1.79
N GLU A 40 2.49 -22.25 -2.01
CA GLU A 40 1.41 -22.61 -1.09
C GLU A 40 0.16 -23.07 -1.87
N PRO A 41 0.10 -24.38 -2.23
CA PRO A 41 -0.97 -24.94 -3.06
C PRO A 41 -2.37 -24.81 -2.46
N ARG A 42 -2.49 -24.65 -1.13
CA ARG A 42 -3.79 -24.61 -0.43
C ARG A 42 -4.38 -23.20 -0.38
N TYR A 43 -3.60 -22.17 -0.73
CA TYR A 43 -4.07 -20.80 -0.71
C TYR A 43 -4.97 -20.52 -1.92
N MET A 44 -6.22 -20.13 -1.64
CA MET A 44 -7.17 -19.72 -2.69
C MET A 44 -6.99 -18.23 -3.02
N LEU A 45 -6.22 -17.96 -4.09
CA LEU A 45 -5.97 -16.61 -4.56
C LEU A 45 -7.26 -15.90 -4.97
N ARG A 46 -7.46 -14.69 -4.44
CA ARG A 46 -8.59 -13.82 -4.79
C ARG A 46 -8.32 -13.10 -6.12
N GLY A 47 -9.39 -12.75 -6.84
CA GLY A 47 -9.27 -12.02 -8.11
C GLY A 47 -8.97 -10.53 -7.92
N ARG A 48 -8.62 -9.84 -9.01
CA ARG A 48 -8.20 -8.42 -8.97
C ARG A 48 -9.22 -7.48 -8.32
N LYS A 49 -10.52 -7.74 -8.48
CA LYS A 49 -11.61 -6.95 -7.87
C LYS A 49 -11.54 -6.96 -6.34
N TYR A 50 -11.24 -8.11 -5.75
CA TYR A 50 -11.10 -8.20 -4.30
C TYR A 50 -9.91 -7.37 -3.81
N PHE A 51 -8.79 -7.37 -4.54
CA PHE A 51 -7.63 -6.56 -4.17
C PHE A 51 -7.90 -5.05 -4.31
N ALA A 52 -8.60 -4.64 -5.36
CA ALA A 52 -8.97 -3.24 -5.58
C ALA A 52 -10.05 -2.74 -4.59
N ASP A 53 -11.12 -3.51 -4.41
CA ASP A 53 -12.34 -3.05 -3.73
C ASP A 53 -12.35 -3.37 -2.22
N VAL A 54 -11.48 -4.28 -1.75
CA VAL A 54 -11.45 -4.73 -0.35
C VAL A 54 -10.05 -4.59 0.25
N ALA A 55 -9.05 -5.27 -0.31
CA ALA A 55 -7.73 -5.33 0.31
C ALA A 55 -7.00 -3.97 0.31
N LEU A 56 -7.11 -3.21 -0.78
CA LEU A 56 -6.51 -1.87 -0.89
C LEU A 56 -7.12 -0.89 0.12
N PRO A 57 -8.46 -0.72 0.22
CA PRO A 57 -9.06 0.12 1.26
C PRO A 57 -8.64 -0.24 2.68
N GLU A 58 -8.57 -1.55 3.01
CA GLU A 58 -8.12 -2.01 4.34
C GLU A 58 -6.64 -1.65 4.60
N LEU A 59 -5.76 -1.85 3.62
CA LEU A 59 -4.36 -1.49 3.72
C LEU A 59 -4.19 0.03 3.85
N HIS A 60 -4.90 0.80 3.01
CA HIS A 60 -4.90 2.26 3.06
C HIS A 60 -5.34 2.75 4.44
N GLN A 61 -6.43 2.23 5.00
CA GLN A 61 -6.89 2.65 6.32
C GLN A 61 -5.86 2.36 7.41
N THR A 62 -5.17 1.21 7.32
CA THR A 62 -4.09 0.85 8.25
C THR A 62 -2.95 1.86 8.19
N VAL A 63 -2.49 2.20 6.98
CA VAL A 63 -1.40 3.17 6.76
C VAL A 63 -1.84 4.58 7.16
N TYR A 64 -3.06 4.98 6.80
CA TYR A 64 -3.65 6.27 7.15
C TYR A 64 -3.68 6.46 8.67
N SER A 65 -4.24 5.50 9.42
CA SER A 65 -4.33 5.61 10.88
C SER A 65 -2.95 5.65 11.55
N PHE A 66 -1.97 4.93 10.98
CA PHE A 66 -0.59 5.01 11.45
C PHE A 66 0.02 6.41 11.22
N ILE A 67 -0.11 6.97 10.01
CA ILE A 67 0.38 8.32 9.69
C ILE A 67 -0.35 9.38 10.51
N GLU A 68 -1.66 9.25 10.70
CA GLU A 68 -2.45 10.14 11.55
C GLU A 68 -1.93 10.14 13.01
N GLY A 69 -1.59 8.97 13.54
CA GLY A 69 -0.93 8.84 14.85
C GLY A 69 0.40 9.60 14.91
N LEU A 70 1.27 9.38 13.91
CA LEU A 70 2.56 10.07 13.82
C LEU A 70 2.42 11.59 13.73
N LEU A 71 1.40 12.09 13.03
CA LEU A 71 1.14 13.52 12.95
C LEU A 71 0.69 14.09 14.30
N LYS A 72 -0.15 13.37 15.06
CA LYS A 72 -0.56 13.76 16.42
C LYS A 72 0.60 13.77 17.41
N GLU A 73 1.57 12.89 17.23
CA GLU A 73 2.76 12.76 18.08
C GLU A 73 3.96 13.61 17.64
N SER A 74 3.82 14.36 16.53
CA SER A 74 4.92 15.14 15.96
C SER A 74 5.45 16.21 16.91
N VAL A 75 6.78 16.36 16.92
CA VAL A 75 7.52 17.18 17.91
C VAL A 75 7.30 18.67 17.70
N SER A 76 7.14 19.08 16.44
CA SER A 76 6.81 20.44 16.05
C SER A 76 5.35 20.49 15.63
N SER A 77 4.56 21.42 16.17
CA SER A 77 3.18 21.70 15.70
C SER A 77 3.13 22.31 14.28
N SER A 78 4.23 22.23 13.53
CA SER A 78 4.39 22.80 12.20
C SER A 78 4.40 21.69 11.16
N VAL A 79 3.47 21.78 10.22
CA VAL A 79 3.43 20.97 9.00
C VAL A 79 3.61 21.92 7.83
N SER A 80 4.57 21.62 6.95
CA SER A 80 4.73 22.34 5.69
C SER A 80 4.16 21.51 4.55
N PHE A 81 3.69 22.17 3.50
CA PHE A 81 3.11 21.51 2.33
C PHE A 81 3.83 21.94 1.07
N THR A 82 4.00 21.00 0.15
CA THR A 82 4.35 21.27 -1.24
C THR A 82 3.18 20.81 -2.11
N SER A 83 2.76 21.65 -3.05
CA SER A 83 1.79 21.26 -4.08
C SER A 83 2.47 21.21 -5.43
N ASP A 84 2.14 20.20 -6.22
CA ASP A 84 2.56 20.09 -7.61
C ASP A 84 1.32 19.94 -8.50
N ILE A 85 1.27 20.72 -9.58
CA ILE A 85 0.17 20.73 -10.54
C ILE A 85 0.75 20.41 -11.91
N TRP A 86 0.23 19.37 -12.53
CA TRP A 86 0.54 19.05 -13.92
C TRP A 86 -0.73 18.76 -14.70
N SER A 87 -0.68 19.07 -15.99
CA SER A 87 -1.70 18.70 -16.95
C SER A 87 -1.08 17.74 -17.97
N SER A 88 -1.87 16.81 -18.46
CA SER A 88 -1.45 15.87 -19.49
C SER A 88 -1.99 16.32 -20.85
N ASP A 89 -1.13 16.32 -21.87
CA ASP A 89 -1.56 16.59 -23.24
C ASP A 89 -2.24 15.37 -23.88
N VAL A 90 -2.00 14.18 -23.32
CA VAL A 90 -2.53 12.90 -23.83
C VAL A 90 -3.83 12.47 -23.15
N SER A 91 -4.16 13.07 -22.00
CA SER A 91 -5.42 12.88 -21.29
C SER A 91 -5.88 14.22 -20.71
N PRO A 92 -7.13 14.69 -20.95
CA PRO A 92 -7.60 16.00 -20.51
C PRO A 92 -7.89 16.01 -19.00
N VAL A 93 -6.86 15.74 -18.21
CA VAL A 93 -6.90 15.66 -16.76
C VAL A 93 -5.82 16.60 -16.24
N SER A 94 -6.24 17.51 -15.37
CA SER A 94 -5.33 18.29 -14.54
C SER A 94 -5.22 17.57 -13.20
N MET A 95 -4.00 17.30 -12.77
CA MET A 95 -3.72 16.64 -11.51
C MET A 95 -3.10 17.65 -10.55
N LEU A 96 -3.56 17.61 -9.30
CA LEU A 96 -2.99 18.35 -8.18
C LEU A 96 -2.54 17.33 -7.14
N SER A 97 -1.26 17.35 -6.79
CA SER A 97 -0.74 16.65 -5.62
C SER A 97 -0.49 17.63 -4.48
N LEU A 98 -0.66 17.16 -3.26
CA LEU A 98 -0.31 17.87 -2.04
C LEU A 98 0.48 16.92 -1.15
N THR A 99 1.72 17.27 -0.83
CA THR A 99 2.60 16.49 0.03
C THR A 99 2.84 17.25 1.32
N ALA A 100 2.53 16.61 2.45
CA ALA A 100 2.81 17.14 3.78
C ALA A 100 4.22 16.71 4.23
N HIS A 101 4.97 17.63 4.82
CA HIS A 101 6.28 17.41 5.41
C HIS A 101 6.26 17.84 6.87
N TRP A 102 6.69 16.97 7.77
CA TRP A 102 6.75 17.21 9.21
C TRP A 102 7.96 16.50 9.84
N MET A 103 8.32 16.90 11.06
CA MET A 103 9.36 16.25 11.85
C MET A 103 8.73 15.44 12.99
N TYR A 104 9.19 14.20 13.16
CA TYR A 104 8.85 13.37 14.31
C TYR A 104 10.14 12.79 14.92
N LEU A 105 10.16 12.65 16.25
CA LEU A 105 11.29 12.01 16.93
C LEU A 105 11.01 10.51 17.01
N ASN A 106 11.89 9.71 16.41
CA ASN A 106 11.85 8.26 16.59
C ASN A 106 12.65 7.89 17.86
N VAL A 107 11.94 7.69 18.98
CA VAL A 107 12.56 7.40 20.29
C VAL A 107 13.21 6.00 20.33
N SER A 108 12.94 5.13 19.36
CA SER A 108 13.50 3.77 19.30
C SER A 108 14.96 3.67 18.86
N LEU A 109 15.62 4.78 18.48
CA LEU A 109 17.04 4.82 18.09
C LEU A 109 17.97 5.43 19.17
N VAL A 110 17.45 5.71 20.38
CA VAL A 110 18.21 6.34 21.49
C VAL A 110 18.42 5.40 22.69
N THR A 111 18.26 4.10 22.51
CA THR A 111 18.65 3.05 23.48
C THR A 111 19.30 1.90 22.75
#